data_AF-A0A6N4X5P2-F1
#
_entry.id   AF-A0A6N4X5P2-F1
#
_cell.length_a   1.000
_cell.length_b   1.000
_cell.length_c   1.000
_cell.angle_alpha   90.00
_cell.angle_beta   90.00
_cell.angle_gamma   90.00
#
_symmetry.space_group_name_H-M   'P 1'
#
loop_
_entity.id
_entity.type
_entity.pdbx_description
1 polymer ?
#
loop_
_entity_poly.entity_id
_entity_poly.type
_entity_poly.pdbx_seq_one_letter_code
_entity_poly.pdbx_strand_id
1 'polypeptide(L)'
;MRLSYFNNGSGVEVLEENNYYPFGLKHQGYNILNGNSSYRYKYNNKELQETRMYDYGARFYIPDIGRWGVVDPRAQYTHEAYSYTQFHLMIQQVWREKREYVLLIVQKVLQK
;
A
#
# COMPACT_ATOMS: atom_id res chain seq x y z
N MET A 1 -7.46 -12.49 -2.70
CA MET A 1 -6.69 -13.31 -3.66
C MET A 1 -6.17 -12.42 -4.77
N ARG A 2 -4.89 -12.55 -5.17
CA ARG A 2 -4.31 -11.87 -6.33
C ARG A 2 -3.57 -12.91 -7.18
N LEU A 3 -3.88 -12.97 -8.47
CA LEU A 3 -3.15 -13.77 -9.45
C LEU A 3 -2.22 -12.89 -10.29
N SER A 4 -1.04 -13.39 -10.61
CA SER A 4 -0.11 -12.83 -11.58
C SER A 4 0.06 -13.81 -12.72
N TYR A 5 0.06 -13.30 -13.95
CA TYR A 5 0.17 -14.10 -15.16
C TYR A 5 1.35 -13.64 -16.01
N PHE A 6 1.91 -14.54 -16.81
CA PHE A 6 2.92 -14.23 -17.82
C PHE A 6 2.46 -14.74 -19.18
N ASN A 7 2.72 -13.97 -20.23
CA ASN A 7 2.43 -14.35 -21.61
C ASN A 7 3.73 -14.80 -22.28
N ASN A 8 3.81 -16.09 -22.61
CA ASN A 8 4.98 -16.70 -23.25
C ASN A 8 4.86 -16.73 -24.80
N GLY A 9 3.97 -15.93 -25.38
CA GLY A 9 3.71 -15.87 -26.82
C GLY A 9 2.83 -17.01 -27.36
N SER A 10 2.76 -18.15 -26.66
CA SER A 10 1.92 -19.31 -27.00
C SER A 10 0.70 -19.48 -26.09
N GLY A 11 0.66 -18.77 -24.96
CA GLY A 11 -0.40 -18.88 -23.96
C GLY A 11 -0.14 -18.01 -22.73
N VAL A 12 -1.15 -17.92 -21.87
CA VAL A 12 -1.08 -17.23 -20.58
C VAL A 12 -0.91 -18.26 -19.48
N GLU A 13 0.21 -18.21 -18.78
CA GLU A 13 0.51 -19.10 -17.65
C GLU A 13 0.37 -18.35 -16.33
N VAL A 14 -0.12 -19.05 -15.30
CA VAL A 14 -0.21 -18.49 -13.93
C VAL A 14 1.18 -18.51 -13.32
N LEU A 15 1.71 -17.34 -13.00
CA LEU A 15 3.06 -17.19 -12.44
C LEU A 15 3.05 -17.30 -10.91
N GLU A 16 2.12 -16.59 -10.27
CA GLU A 16 2.03 -16.55 -8.81
C GLU A 16 0.57 -16.38 -8.39
N GLU A 17 0.11 -17.29 -7.55
CA GLU A 17 -1.11 -17.12 -6.77
C GLU A 17 -0.73 -16.63 -5.37
N ASN A 18 -1.33 -15.52 -4.95
CA ASN A 18 -1.15 -14.98 -3.61
C ASN A 18 -2.49 -14.87 -2.89
N ASN A 19 -2.58 -15.60 -1.78
CA ASN A 19 -3.68 -15.52 -0.83
C ASN A 19 -3.24 -14.71 0.39
N TYR A 20 -4.09 -13.81 0.86
CA TYR A 20 -3.80 -12.90 1.97
C TYR A 20 -4.94 -12.97 2.99
N TYR A 21 -4.58 -12.92 4.27
CA TYR A 21 -5.50 -12.65 5.36
C TYR A 21 -6.11 -11.25 5.16
N PRO A 22 -7.26 -10.94 5.79
CA PRO A 22 -7.90 -9.63 5.68
C PRO A 22 -6.95 -8.45 5.97
N PHE A 23 -5.99 -8.66 6.87
CA PHE A 23 -4.99 -7.68 7.28
C PHE A 23 -3.71 -7.68 6.42
N GLY A 24 -3.66 -8.40 5.30
CA GLY A 24 -2.57 -8.33 4.35
C GLY A 24 -1.40 -9.30 4.61
N LEU A 25 -1.49 -10.14 5.64
CA LEU A 25 -0.52 -11.22 5.85
C LEU A 25 -0.69 -12.29 4.75
N LYS A 26 0.38 -12.61 4.02
CA LYS A 26 0.36 -13.65 2.99
C LYS A 26 0.18 -15.03 3.64
N HIS A 27 -0.82 -15.78 3.19
CA HIS A 27 -0.98 -17.19 3.58
C HIS A 27 0.15 -18.02 2.99
N GLN A 28 0.75 -18.88 3.81
CA GLN A 28 1.75 -19.86 3.39
C GLN A 28 1.14 -21.28 3.39
N GLY A 29 1.65 -22.17 2.53
CA GLY A 29 1.25 -23.58 2.50
C GLY A 29 0.21 -23.98 1.44
N TYR A 30 -0.47 -23.01 0.80
CA TYR A 30 -1.44 -23.31 -0.28
C TYR A 30 -0.89 -23.11 -1.69
N ASN A 31 0.11 -22.24 -1.86
CA ASN A 31 0.60 -21.86 -3.19
C ASN A 31 1.72 -22.83 -3.60
N ILE A 32 1.47 -23.61 -4.66
CA ILE A 32 2.41 -24.61 -5.21
C ILE A 32 3.53 -23.92 -6.01
N LEU A 33 3.26 -22.71 -6.54
CA LEU A 33 4.19 -21.94 -7.33
C LEU A 33 4.99 -20.99 -6.43
N ASN A 34 6.30 -21.21 -6.36
CA ASN A 34 7.24 -20.26 -5.79
C ASN A 34 7.29 -19.03 -6.71
N GLY A 35 6.45 -18.05 -6.42
CA GLY A 35 6.36 -16.81 -7.17
C GLY A 35 7.71 -16.09 -7.29
N ASN A 36 7.76 -15.11 -8.19
CA ASN A 36 8.99 -14.36 -8.46
C ASN A 36 9.47 -13.59 -7.20
N SER A 37 10.64 -13.99 -6.67
CA SER A 37 11.27 -13.35 -5.50
C SER A 37 11.68 -11.89 -5.76
N SER A 38 11.89 -11.52 -7.03
CA SER A 38 12.18 -10.13 -7.42
C SER A 38 10.95 -9.23 -7.33
N TYR A 39 9.74 -9.77 -7.30
CA TYR A 39 8.52 -8.97 -7.25
C TYR A 39 8.20 -8.58 -5.80
N ARG A 40 8.52 -7.33 -5.44
CA ARG A 40 8.39 -6.80 -4.06
C ARG A 40 7.01 -6.20 -3.75
N TYR A 41 6.23 -5.84 -4.78
CA TYR A 41 4.89 -5.30 -4.62
C TYR A 41 3.89 -6.43 -4.34
N LYS A 42 3.14 -6.37 -3.24
CA LYS A 42 2.26 -7.48 -2.84
C LYS A 42 0.85 -6.97 -2.49
N TYR A 43 0.50 -6.92 -1.21
CA TYR A 43 -0.83 -6.50 -0.76
C TYR A 43 -1.07 -5.01 -1.01
N ASN A 44 -2.28 -4.65 -1.47
CA ASN A 44 -2.69 -3.27 -1.78
C ASN A 44 -1.71 -2.49 -2.67
N ASN A 45 -1.00 -3.18 -3.56
CA ASN A 45 0.04 -2.62 -4.43
C ASN A 45 1.14 -1.87 -3.63
N LYS A 46 1.42 -2.32 -2.42
CA LYS A 46 2.51 -1.79 -1.58
C LYS A 46 3.71 -2.71 -1.59
N GLU A 47 4.87 -2.08 -1.51
CA GLU A 47 6.14 -2.78 -1.47
C GLU A 47 6.35 -3.42 -0.10
N LEU A 48 6.69 -4.71 -0.08
CA LEU A 48 7.06 -5.43 1.12
C LEU A 48 8.57 -5.32 1.32
N GLN A 49 8.98 -4.71 2.43
CA GLN A 49 10.38 -4.61 2.82
C GLN A 49 10.91 -5.94 3.38
N GLU A 50 12.23 -6.06 3.50
CA GLU A 50 12.91 -7.27 4.03
C GLU A 50 12.51 -7.57 5.48
N THR A 51 12.14 -6.52 6.22
CA THR A 51 11.59 -6.58 7.57
C THR A 51 10.15 -7.09 7.64
N ARG A 52 9.56 -7.52 6.52
CA ARG A 52 8.16 -7.99 6.40
C ARG A 52 7.10 -6.92 6.67
N MET A 53 7.49 -5.65 6.57
CA MET A 53 6.59 -4.51 6.71
C MET A 53 6.25 -3.94 5.34
N TYR A 54 5.02 -3.49 5.16
CA TYR A 54 4.60 -2.80 3.94
C TYR A 54 4.95 -1.32 4.01
N ASP A 55 5.61 -0.83 2.97
CA ASP A 55 5.95 0.58 2.82
C ASP A 55 4.79 1.36 2.21
N TYR A 56 4.21 2.27 3.00
CA TYR A 56 3.17 3.21 2.55
C TYR A 56 3.73 4.64 2.37
N GLY A 57 5.05 4.81 2.38
CA GLY A 57 5.79 6.06 2.23
C GLY A 57 5.87 6.87 3.53
N ALA A 58 4.73 7.14 4.16
CA ALA A 58 4.69 7.92 5.41
C ALA A 58 4.85 7.07 6.67
N ARG A 59 4.46 5.78 6.61
CA ARG A 59 4.53 4.83 7.73
C ARG A 59 4.74 3.41 7.20
N PHE A 60 5.30 2.56 8.05
CA PHE A 60 5.38 1.11 7.81
C PHE A 60 4.17 0.40 8.43
N TYR A 61 3.51 -0.43 7.63
CA TYR A 61 2.39 -1.27 8.06
C TYR A 61 2.87 -2.67 8.42
N ILE A 62 2.43 -3.18 9.57
CA ILE A 62 2.77 -4.52 10.07
C ILE A 62 1.59 -5.44 9.77
N PRO A 63 1.64 -6.26 8.70
CA PRO A 63 0.54 -7.13 8.31
C PRO A 63 0.27 -8.23 9.34
N ASP A 64 1.30 -8.65 10.10
CA ASP A 64 1.21 -9.71 11.11
C ASP A 64 0.20 -9.38 12.23
N ILE A 65 0.12 -8.11 12.63
CA ILE A 65 -0.78 -7.63 13.69
C ILE A 65 -1.90 -6.72 13.17
N GLY A 66 -1.87 -6.37 11.88
CA GLY A 66 -2.85 -5.48 11.26
C GLY A 66 -2.78 -4.03 11.73
N ARG A 67 -1.60 -3.52 12.10
CA ARG A 67 -1.41 -2.16 12.67
C ARG A 67 -0.22 -1.43 12.07
N TRP A 68 -0.18 -0.12 12.27
CA TRP A 68 0.98 0.72 11.92
C TRP A 68 2.11 0.55 12.92
N GLY A 69 3.36 0.56 12.46
CA GLY A 69 4.53 0.50 13.34
C GLY A 69 4.80 1.79 14.11
N VAL A 70 4.18 2.90 13.70
CA VAL A 70 4.37 4.24 14.29
C VAL A 70 3.00 4.89 14.52
N VAL A 71 2.89 5.63 15.62
CA VAL A 71 1.71 6.45 15.95
C VAL A 71 1.46 7.47 14.83
N ASP A 72 0.20 7.62 14.42
CA ASP A 72 -0.18 8.70 13.51
C ASP A 72 0.17 10.08 14.11
N PRO A 73 0.93 10.96 13.45
CA PRO A 73 1.14 12.33 13.91
C PRO A 73 -0.19 13.11 14.11
N ARG A 74 -1.27 12.69 13.44
CA ARG A 74 -2.62 13.25 13.58
C ARG A 74 -3.52 12.46 14.53
N ALA A 75 -2.98 11.50 15.29
CA ALA A 75 -3.72 10.70 16.26
C ALA A 75 -4.46 11.56 17.30
N GLN A 76 -3.97 12.77 17.56
CA GLN A 76 -4.61 13.76 18.44
C GLN A 76 -6.03 14.15 17.99
N TYR A 77 -6.34 14.07 16.69
CA TYR A 77 -7.65 14.47 16.16
C TYR A 77 -8.63 13.30 16.01
N THR A 78 -8.13 12.07 15.89
CA THR A 78 -8.95 10.89 15.59
C THR A 78 -9.13 9.95 16.79
N HIS A 79 -8.39 10.16 17.88
CA HIS A 79 -8.32 9.25 19.05
C HIS A 79 -7.88 7.81 18.72
N GLU A 80 -7.46 7.54 17.48
CA GLU A 80 -7.05 6.23 16.98
C GLU A 80 -5.60 6.28 16.46
N ALA A 81 -4.64 5.95 17.32
CA ALA A 81 -3.21 6.07 16.99
C ALA A 81 -2.69 5.07 15.95
N TYR A 82 -3.35 3.92 15.79
CA TYR A 82 -2.82 2.76 15.06
C TYR A 82 -3.81 2.13 14.07
N SER A 83 -4.94 2.78 13.79
CA SER A 83 -6.03 2.21 12.99
C SER A 83 -5.66 2.09 11.51
N TYR A 84 -5.91 0.91 10.91
CA TYR A 84 -5.63 0.63 9.50
C TYR A 84 -6.53 1.42 8.54
N THR A 85 -7.79 1.64 8.92
CA THR A 85 -8.84 2.21 8.05
C THR A 85 -8.69 3.70 7.81
N GLN A 86 -7.99 4.43 8.68
CA GLN A 86 -7.80 5.89 8.59
C GLN A 86 -6.86 6.32 7.43
N PHE A 87 -6.18 5.37 6.78
CA PHE A 87 -5.23 5.69 5.71
C PHE A 87 -5.88 6.30 4.46
N HIS A 88 -7.13 5.95 4.17
CA HIS A 88 -7.83 6.53 3.03
C HIS A 88 -8.04 8.04 3.23
N LEU A 89 -8.43 8.45 4.44
CA LEU A 89 -8.65 9.86 4.77
C LEU A 89 -7.34 10.65 4.78
N MET A 90 -6.25 10.06 5.27
CA MET A 90 -4.92 10.67 5.25
C MET A 90 -4.44 10.95 3.81
N ILE A 91 -4.54 9.96 2.91
CA ILE A 91 -4.10 10.12 1.52
C ILE A 91 -4.93 11.19 0.82
N GLN A 92 -6.26 11.16 0.94
CA GLN A 92 -7.14 12.16 0.35
C GLN A 92 -6.84 13.57 0.86
N GLN A 93 -6.45 13.71 2.14
CA GLN A 93 -6.12 15.00 2.73
C GLN A 93 -4.75 15.53 2.28
N VAL A 94 -3.73 14.68 2.19
CA VAL A 94 -2.41 15.07 1.64
C VAL A 94 -2.53 15.49 0.17
N TRP A 95 -3.31 14.75 -0.62
CA TRP A 95 -3.61 15.13 -2.00
C TRP A 95 -4.39 16.43 -2.09
N ARG A 96 -5.33 16.68 -1.18
CA ARG A 96 -6.05 17.95 -1.07
C ARG A 96 -5.10 19.11 -0.77
N GLU A 97 -4.25 19.00 0.23
CA GLU A 97 -3.29 20.05 0.62
C GLU A 97 -2.31 20.38 -0.51
N LYS A 98 -1.76 19.35 -1.18
CA LYS A 98 -0.90 19.55 -2.35
C LYS A 98 -1.64 20.19 -3.52
N ARG A 99 -2.90 19.82 -3.76
CA ARG A 99 -3.74 20.43 -4.81
C ARG A 99 -3.98 21.91 -4.55
N GLU A 100 -4.33 22.29 -3.33
CA GLU A 100 -4.58 23.69 -2.98
C GLU A 100 -3.32 24.56 -3.13
N TYR A 101 -2.15 24.03 -2.78
CA TYR A 101 -0.88 24.73 -2.97
C TYR A 101 -0.57 25.00 -4.47
N VAL A 102 -0.79 24.00 -5.33
CA VAL A 102 -0.61 24.13 -6.78
C VAL A 102 -1.61 25.12 -7.37
N LEU A 103 -2.88 25.07 -6.96
CA LEU A 103 -3.91 26.00 -7.42
C LEU A 103 -3.56 27.45 -7.05
N LEU A 104 -3.04 27.67 -5.84
CA LEU A 104 -2.65 28.99 -5.37
C LEU A 104 -1.45 29.55 -6.16
N ILE A 105 -0.50 28.70 -6.58
CA ILE A 105 0.60 29.09 -7.47
C ILE A 105 0.06 29.43 -8.87
N VAL A 106 -0.80 28.59 -9.44
CA VAL A 106 -1.37 28.80 -10.78
C VAL A 106 -2.19 30.09 -10.83
N GLN A 107 -3.00 30.37 -9.81
CA GLN A 107 -3.75 31.62 -9.72
C GLN A 107 -2.82 32.85 -9.60
N LYS A 108 -1.73 32.75 -8.83
CA LYS A 108 -0.74 33.83 -8.73
C LYS A 108 0.01 34.09 -10.04
N VAL A 109 0.22 33.06 -10.87
CA VAL A 109 0.85 33.19 -12.19
C VAL A 109 -0.12 33.77 -13.22
N LEU A 110 -1.41 33.44 -13.15
CA LEU A 110 -2.45 33.94 -14.07
C LEU A 110 -2.88 35.39 -13.79
N GLN A 111 -2.57 35.95 -12.61
CA GLN A 111 -2.88 37.33 -12.26
C GLN A 111 -1.72 38.32 -12.46
N LYS A 112 -0.65 37.92 -13.16
CA LYS A 112 0.41 38.79 -13.66
C LYS A 112 0.31 38.92 -15.18
#